data_AF-M5C9I6-F1
#
_entry.id   AF-M5C9I6-F1
#
_cell.length_a   1.000
_cell.length_b   1.000
_cell.length_c   1.000
_cell.angle_alpha   90.00
_cell.angle_beta   90.00
_cell.angle_gamma   90.00
#
_symmetry.space_group_name_H-M   'P 1'
#
loop_
_entity.id
_entity.type
_entity.pdbx_description
1 polymer ?
#
loop_
_entity_poly.entity_id
_entity_poly.type
_entity_poly.pdbx_seq_one_letter_code
_entity_poly.pdbx_strand_id
1 'polypeptide(L)'
;MTDVKRDPSVEAEKREYTHAEQSSQSDDFDPKNKLHLDESNVNAKLANPLAGIPHAKIEEQALSFAHSHGLSEHADLIRKGALVAQDPLGFDSLSQLTPEEKAELQREQTHRWDQPKTLYYLVALCSMAAAVQGMDETVINGANLFWPQQFGLFPDEPGRGRDQWLLGLVASAPYLCCAILGCWLTDPLNRMFGRRGTIFITATLSWLTCFWQGVTNSWPHLFAARFVLGLGVGPKSSTVPVYAAECSPAPIRGALVMMWQMWTAFGIMLGFVADLMFYHVKDTANITGLNWRLMLGSAGVPAIAIMAQVYFCPESPRWLMGRGRYLDAFESLCRLRKTKIMAARDLYCAFTLPFYLIPANFIMMSRHPHLAGR
;
A
#
# COMPACT_ATOMS: atom_id res chain seq x y z
N MET A 1 -8.54 -26.20 -61.82
CA MET A 1 -7.86 -26.96 -60.74
C MET A 1 -6.54 -26.28 -60.48
N THR A 2 -6.52 -25.34 -59.53
CA THR A 2 -5.34 -24.87 -58.82
C THR A 2 -5.82 -24.01 -57.66
N ASP A 3 -5.52 -24.52 -56.46
CA ASP A 3 -5.83 -23.98 -55.13
C ASP A 3 -5.34 -22.55 -54.94
N VAL A 4 -6.25 -21.65 -54.58
CA VAL A 4 -5.89 -20.41 -53.88
C VAL A 4 -5.73 -20.77 -52.41
N LYS A 5 -4.47 -20.91 -51.97
CA LYS A 5 -4.10 -21.07 -50.56
C LYS A 5 -4.80 -20.00 -49.71
N ARG A 6 -5.65 -20.42 -48.78
CA ARG A 6 -6.16 -19.58 -47.69
C ARG A 6 -5.00 -19.26 -46.74
N ASP A 7 -4.80 -17.98 -46.47
CA ASP A 7 -3.79 -17.48 -45.55
C ASP A 7 -4.29 -17.59 -44.10
N PRO A 8 -3.66 -18.42 -43.24
CA PRO A 8 -4.10 -18.65 -41.87
C PRO A 8 -3.95 -17.42 -40.95
N SER A 9 -3.19 -16.40 -41.38
CA SER A 9 -3.06 -15.13 -40.64
C SER A 9 -4.37 -14.32 -40.60
N VAL A 10 -5.14 -14.35 -41.70
CA VAL A 10 -6.39 -13.58 -41.84
C VAL A 10 -7.55 -14.23 -41.07
N GLU A 11 -7.55 -15.56 -40.89
CA GLU A 11 -8.53 -16.25 -40.04
C GLU A 11 -8.22 -16.10 -38.54
N ALA A 12 -6.94 -15.94 -38.17
CA ALA A 12 -6.54 -15.65 -36.79
C ALA A 12 -6.94 -14.21 -36.39
N GLU A 13 -6.70 -13.24 -37.26
CA GLU A 13 -7.08 -11.84 -37.05
C GLU A 13 -8.62 -11.69 -36.98
N LYS A 14 -9.38 -12.37 -37.86
CA LYS A 14 -10.86 -12.41 -37.75
C LYS A 14 -11.37 -13.05 -36.46
N ARG A 15 -10.68 -14.05 -35.90
CA ARG A 15 -11.05 -14.67 -34.61
C ARG A 15 -10.75 -13.74 -33.42
N GLU A 16 -9.67 -12.97 -33.47
CA GLU A 16 -9.35 -11.95 -32.46
C GLU A 16 -10.36 -10.78 -32.49
N TYR A 17 -10.73 -10.30 -33.69
CA TYR A 17 -11.75 -9.26 -33.83
C TYR A 17 -13.16 -9.72 -33.40
N THR A 18 -13.53 -10.99 -33.68
CA THR A 18 -14.83 -11.54 -33.24
C THR A 18 -14.90 -11.76 -31.72
N HIS A 19 -13.76 -12.08 -31.07
CA HIS A 19 -13.70 -12.16 -29.61
C HIS A 19 -13.71 -10.78 -28.93
N ALA A 20 -13.14 -9.76 -29.57
CA ALA A 20 -13.18 -8.39 -29.07
C ALA A 20 -14.62 -7.82 -29.10
N GLU A 21 -15.39 -8.06 -30.17
CA GLU A 21 -16.78 -7.57 -30.29
C GLU A 21 -17.78 -8.29 -29.35
N GLN A 22 -17.49 -9.51 -28.89
CA GLN A 22 -18.30 -10.18 -27.85
C GLN A 22 -17.99 -9.70 -26.43
N SER A 23 -16.89 -8.96 -26.23
CA SER A 23 -16.53 -8.39 -24.92
C SER A 23 -17.03 -6.95 -24.69
N SER A 24 -17.71 -6.38 -25.69
CA SER A 24 -18.24 -5.01 -25.65
C SER A 24 -19.76 -4.96 -25.89
N GLN A 25 -20.52 -5.90 -25.31
CA GLN A 25 -21.93 -5.64 -25.02
C GLN A 25 -21.99 -4.90 -23.68
N SER A 26 -22.37 -3.63 -23.79
CA SER A 26 -22.73 -2.73 -22.71
C SER A 26 -23.62 -3.41 -21.67
N ASP A 27 -23.07 -3.65 -20.47
CA ASP A 27 -23.86 -3.70 -19.25
C ASP A 27 -24.45 -2.30 -19.04
N ASP A 28 -25.62 -2.09 -19.64
CA ASP A 28 -26.49 -0.96 -19.34
C ASP A 28 -26.87 -1.09 -17.85
N PHE A 29 -26.33 -0.21 -17.02
CA PHE A 29 -26.61 -0.18 -15.59
C PHE A 29 -28.03 0.35 -15.39
N ASP A 30 -29.03 -0.53 -15.50
CA ASP A 30 -30.41 -0.25 -15.13
C ASP A 30 -30.55 -0.34 -13.59
N PRO A 31 -30.79 0.78 -12.88
CA PRO A 31 -30.78 0.84 -11.42
C PRO A 31 -32.00 0.18 -10.75
N LYS A 32 -32.86 -0.54 -11.51
CA LYS A 32 -34.10 -1.14 -10.99
C LYS A 32 -34.16 -2.66 -10.96
N ASN A 33 -33.13 -3.37 -11.43
CA ASN A 33 -33.12 -4.83 -11.30
C ASN A 33 -32.69 -5.24 -9.90
N LYS A 34 -33.68 -5.58 -9.06
CA LYS A 34 -33.48 -6.31 -7.81
C LYS A 34 -32.54 -7.48 -8.08
N LEU A 35 -31.39 -7.49 -7.41
CA LEU A 35 -30.56 -8.69 -7.31
C LEU A 35 -31.43 -9.82 -6.75
N HIS A 36 -31.92 -10.68 -7.62
CA HIS A 36 -32.41 -11.99 -7.23
C HIS A 36 -31.17 -12.79 -6.78
N LEU A 37 -30.91 -12.72 -5.48
CA LEU A 37 -29.82 -13.43 -4.82
C LEU A 37 -30.21 -14.90 -4.70
N ASP A 38 -29.85 -15.69 -5.71
CA ASP A 38 -29.84 -17.14 -5.63
C ASP A 38 -28.80 -17.57 -4.56
N GLU A 39 -29.19 -18.42 -3.62
CA GLU A 39 -28.36 -18.83 -2.46
C GLU A 39 -27.04 -19.52 -2.85
N SER A 40 -26.93 -19.92 -4.12
CA SER A 40 -25.80 -20.59 -4.77
C SER A 40 -24.67 -19.65 -5.19
N ASN A 41 -24.88 -18.32 -5.20
CA ASN A 41 -23.88 -17.38 -5.69
C ASN A 41 -22.88 -17.01 -4.58
N VAL A 42 -21.92 -17.90 -4.33
CA VAL A 42 -20.82 -17.73 -3.36
C VAL A 42 -20.12 -16.38 -3.55
N ASN A 43 -19.95 -15.92 -4.79
CA ASN A 43 -19.35 -14.62 -5.12
C ASN A 43 -20.18 -13.43 -4.62
N ALA A 44 -21.51 -13.51 -4.60
CA ALA A 44 -22.38 -12.46 -4.09
C ALA A 44 -22.33 -12.38 -2.55
N LYS A 45 -22.28 -13.53 -1.86
CA LYS A 45 -22.03 -13.58 -0.40
C LYS A 45 -20.62 -13.13 -0.02
N LEU A 46 -19.62 -13.39 -0.87
CA LEU A 46 -18.27 -12.83 -0.71
C LEU A 46 -18.24 -11.31 -0.91
N ALA A 47 -19.02 -10.78 -1.86
CA ALA A 47 -19.08 -9.35 -2.13
C ALA A 47 -19.78 -8.56 -1.01
N ASN A 48 -20.81 -9.14 -0.39
CA ASN A 48 -21.47 -8.57 0.79
C ASN A 48 -21.94 -9.65 1.77
N PRO A 49 -21.19 -9.92 2.86
CA PRO A 49 -21.53 -10.96 3.83
C PRO A 49 -22.78 -10.65 4.67
N LEU A 50 -23.28 -9.41 4.61
CA LEU A 50 -24.49 -8.98 5.32
C LEU A 50 -25.75 -9.13 4.45
N ALA A 51 -25.61 -9.43 3.16
CA ALA A 51 -26.72 -9.58 2.24
C ALA A 51 -27.60 -10.79 2.63
N GLY A 52 -28.92 -10.57 2.72
CA GLY A 52 -29.90 -11.63 3.05
C GLY A 52 -30.14 -11.89 4.54
N ILE A 53 -29.42 -11.24 5.46
CA ILE A 53 -29.71 -11.32 6.90
C ILE A 53 -30.84 -10.33 7.26
N PRO A 54 -31.88 -10.72 8.04
CA PRO A 54 -32.92 -9.78 8.46
C PRO A 54 -32.35 -8.57 9.21
N HIS A 55 -32.89 -7.37 8.95
CA HIS A 55 -32.41 -6.12 9.57
C HIS A 55 -32.36 -6.22 11.10
N ALA A 56 -33.40 -6.77 11.73
CA ALA A 56 -33.47 -6.95 13.19
C ALA A 56 -32.29 -7.78 13.75
N LYS A 57 -31.85 -8.81 13.01
CA LYS A 57 -30.73 -9.65 13.42
C LYS A 57 -29.39 -8.93 13.25
N ILE A 58 -29.23 -8.11 12.22
CA ILE A 58 -28.03 -7.26 12.04
C ILE A 58 -27.94 -6.22 13.15
N GLU A 59 -29.07 -5.59 13.50
CA GLU A 59 -29.11 -4.62 14.59
C GLU A 59 -28.68 -5.26 15.92
N GLU A 60 -29.20 -6.44 16.25
CA GLU A 60 -28.81 -7.19 17.46
C GLU A 60 -27.31 -7.58 17.44
N GLN A 61 -26.80 -8.04 16.29
CA GLN A 61 -25.38 -8.38 16.12
C GLN A 61 -24.47 -7.14 16.23
N ALA A 62 -24.89 -6.00 15.68
CA ALA A 62 -24.16 -4.75 15.77
C ALA A 62 -24.12 -4.18 17.20
N LEU A 63 -25.24 -4.28 17.93
CA LEU A 63 -25.32 -3.88 19.33
C LEU A 63 -24.45 -4.78 20.22
N SER A 64 -24.55 -6.12 20.05
CA SER A 64 -23.71 -7.06 20.80
C SER A 64 -22.23 -6.87 20.50
N PHE A 65 -21.86 -6.57 19.26
CA PHE A 65 -20.50 -6.18 18.89
C PHE A 65 -20.05 -4.91 19.61
N ALA A 66 -20.88 -3.86 19.63
CA ALA A 66 -20.55 -2.60 20.31
C ALA A 66 -20.34 -2.80 21.82
N HIS A 67 -21.20 -3.58 22.47
CA HIS A 67 -21.09 -3.88 23.90
C HIS A 67 -19.86 -4.73 24.23
N SER A 68 -19.58 -5.78 23.45
CA SER A 68 -18.46 -6.71 23.70
C SER A 68 -17.08 -6.08 23.47
N HIS A 69 -16.99 -5.02 22.66
CA HIS A 69 -15.71 -4.39 22.30
C HIS A 69 -15.52 -2.98 22.89
N GLY A 70 -16.30 -2.61 23.91
CA GLY A 70 -16.13 -1.33 24.62
C GLY A 70 -16.58 -0.10 23.84
N LEU A 71 -17.44 -0.27 22.83
CA LEU A 71 -18.00 0.79 21.99
C LEU A 71 -19.46 1.10 22.36
N SER A 72 -19.87 0.85 23.61
CA SER A 72 -21.26 1.00 24.06
C SER A 72 -21.81 2.42 23.87
N GLU A 73 -20.98 3.45 24.04
CA GLU A 73 -21.34 4.86 23.79
C GLU A 73 -21.66 5.16 22.31
N HIS A 74 -21.21 4.31 21.40
CA HIS A 74 -21.40 4.44 19.96
C HIS A 74 -22.30 3.33 19.39
N ALA A 75 -22.98 2.57 20.25
CA ALA A 75 -23.78 1.42 19.85
C ALA A 75 -24.87 1.78 18.84
N ASP A 76 -25.57 2.90 19.02
CA ASP A 76 -26.58 3.38 18.07
C ASP A 76 -26.00 3.74 16.70
N LEU A 77 -24.81 4.35 16.68
CA LEU A 77 -24.12 4.69 15.43
C LEU A 77 -23.64 3.43 14.69
N ILE A 78 -23.13 2.45 15.43
CA ILE A 78 -22.69 1.16 14.89
C ILE A 78 -23.90 0.37 14.36
N ARG A 79 -25.02 0.38 15.08
CA ARG A 79 -26.30 -0.21 14.61
C ARG A 79 -26.72 0.39 13.27
N LYS A 80 -26.79 1.72 13.17
CA LYS A 80 -27.13 2.41 11.92
C LYS A 80 -26.11 2.11 10.81
N GLY A 81 -24.82 2.16 11.13
CA GLY A 81 -23.73 1.87 10.19
C GLY A 81 -23.77 0.45 9.65
N ALA A 82 -24.18 -0.53 10.46
CA ALA A 82 -24.34 -1.92 10.05
C ALA A 82 -25.47 -2.11 9.03
N LEU A 83 -26.60 -1.40 9.20
CA LEU A 83 -27.68 -1.38 8.21
C LEU A 83 -27.25 -0.75 6.89
N VAL A 84 -26.48 0.35 6.95
CA VAL A 84 -25.92 0.97 5.74
C VAL A 84 -24.89 0.05 5.06
N ALA A 85 -24.14 -0.73 5.83
CA ALA A 85 -23.19 -1.70 5.28
C ALA A 85 -23.89 -2.86 4.56
N GLN A 86 -25.11 -3.22 4.98
CA GLN A 86 -25.91 -4.26 4.33
C GLN A 86 -26.39 -3.84 2.94
N ASP A 87 -26.89 -2.62 2.79
CA ASP A 87 -27.30 -2.10 1.48
C ASP A 87 -26.73 -0.69 1.25
N PRO A 88 -25.52 -0.60 0.66
CA PRO A 88 -24.87 0.68 0.38
C PRO A 88 -25.59 1.56 -0.64
N LEU A 89 -26.53 1.02 -1.43
CA LEU A 89 -27.28 1.76 -2.45
C LEU A 89 -28.72 2.04 -2.02
N GLY A 90 -29.31 1.20 -1.17
CA GLY A 90 -30.68 1.33 -0.66
C GLY A 90 -30.83 2.09 0.66
N PHE A 91 -29.80 2.79 1.13
CA PHE A 91 -29.83 3.50 2.42
C PHE A 91 -30.93 4.56 2.52
N ASP A 92 -31.42 5.10 1.40
CA ASP A 92 -32.53 6.07 1.37
C ASP A 92 -33.84 5.49 1.96
N SER A 93 -34.03 4.18 1.86
CA SER A 93 -35.21 3.48 2.39
C SER A 93 -35.18 3.26 3.91
N LEU A 94 -34.02 3.44 4.56
CA LEU A 94 -33.86 3.20 5.99
C LEU A 94 -34.49 4.35 6.80
N SER A 95 -35.48 4.04 7.64
CA SER A 95 -36.15 5.01 8.52
C SER A 95 -35.31 5.38 9.74
N GLN A 96 -34.32 4.55 10.10
CA GLN A 96 -33.43 4.75 11.23
C GLN A 96 -32.37 5.85 11.00
N LEU A 97 -32.20 6.30 9.76
CA LEU A 97 -31.24 7.35 9.38
C LEU A 97 -31.91 8.72 9.38
N THR A 98 -31.22 9.70 9.97
CA THR A 98 -31.63 11.10 9.89
C THR A 98 -31.44 11.65 8.47
N PRO A 99 -32.20 12.70 8.07
CA PRO A 99 -32.04 13.32 6.75
C PRO A 99 -30.62 13.83 6.48
N GLU A 100 -29.93 14.31 7.53
CA GLU A 100 -28.54 14.75 7.47
C GLU A 100 -27.59 13.59 7.17
N GLU A 101 -27.72 12.47 7.90
CA GLU A 101 -26.92 11.25 7.66
C GLU A 101 -27.12 10.72 6.23
N LYS A 102 -28.35 10.76 5.69
CA LYS A 102 -28.63 10.36 4.30
C LYS A 102 -27.95 11.29 3.29
N ALA A 103 -28.05 12.60 3.49
CA ALA A 103 -27.40 13.58 2.61
C ALA A 103 -25.88 13.40 2.58
N GLU A 104 -25.27 13.10 3.73
CA GLU A 104 -23.84 12.81 3.83
C GLU A 104 -23.42 11.54 3.09
N LEU A 105 -24.18 10.44 3.21
CA LEU A 105 -23.94 9.19 2.49
C LEU A 105 -24.13 9.36 0.98
N GLN A 106 -25.15 10.11 0.56
CA GLN A 106 -25.36 10.45 -0.85
C GLN A 106 -24.20 11.29 -1.40
N ARG A 107 -23.64 12.19 -0.59
CA ARG A 107 -22.48 13.01 -0.96
C ARG A 107 -21.21 12.20 -1.17
N GLU A 108 -21.00 11.10 -0.44
CA GLU A 108 -19.88 10.18 -0.67
C GLU A 108 -19.95 9.56 -2.08
N GLN A 109 -21.16 9.23 -2.55
CA GLN A 109 -21.38 8.65 -3.87
C GLN A 109 -21.21 9.69 -4.99
N THR A 110 -21.82 10.87 -4.84
CA THR A 110 -21.75 11.93 -5.86
C THR A 110 -20.37 12.60 -5.93
N HIS A 111 -19.68 12.76 -4.78
CA HIS A 111 -18.38 13.41 -4.67
C HIS A 111 -17.32 12.49 -4.06
N ARG A 112 -16.97 11.41 -4.78
CA ARG A 112 -15.97 10.40 -4.33
C ARG A 112 -14.61 10.95 -3.85
N TRP A 113 -14.17 12.08 -4.40
CA TRP A 113 -12.89 12.72 -4.07
C TRP A 113 -12.98 13.66 -2.87
N ASP A 114 -14.18 13.96 -2.39
CA ASP A 114 -14.34 14.90 -1.30
C ASP A 114 -14.09 14.22 0.05
N GLN A 115 -12.82 14.19 0.46
CA GLN A 115 -12.32 13.44 1.61
C GLN A 115 -11.72 14.36 2.69
N PRO A 116 -11.57 13.90 3.95
CA PRO A 116 -10.94 14.69 5.01
C PRO A 116 -9.50 15.04 4.70
N LYS A 117 -9.02 16.18 5.21
CA LYS A 117 -7.62 16.63 5.06
C LYS A 117 -6.61 15.58 5.57
N THR A 118 -6.98 14.83 6.62
CA THR A 118 -6.16 13.74 7.18
C THR A 118 -5.89 12.64 6.15
N LEU A 119 -6.88 12.28 5.31
CA LEU A 119 -6.69 11.27 4.28
C LEU A 119 -5.74 11.78 3.19
N TYR A 120 -5.90 13.03 2.76
CA TYR A 120 -4.98 13.65 1.80
C TYR A 120 -3.55 13.74 2.33
N TYR A 121 -3.40 14.04 3.63
CA TYR A 121 -2.10 14.05 4.30
C TYR A 121 -1.46 12.65 4.30
N LEU A 122 -2.25 11.60 4.59
CA LEU A 122 -1.80 10.21 4.50
C LEU A 122 -1.38 9.83 3.07
N VAL A 123 -2.15 10.25 2.07
CA VAL A 123 -1.82 10.01 0.66
C VAL A 123 -0.52 10.72 0.27
N ALA A 124 -0.30 11.96 0.72
CA ALA A 124 0.95 12.69 0.52
C ALA A 124 2.15 11.96 1.15
N LEU A 125 1.98 11.44 2.37
CA LEU A 125 3.00 10.62 3.03
C LEU A 125 3.33 9.34 2.23
N CYS A 126 2.30 8.61 1.78
CA CYS A 126 2.50 7.40 0.99
C CYS A 126 3.17 7.70 -0.36
N SER A 127 2.81 8.83 -0.96
CA SER A 127 3.38 9.33 -2.22
C SER A 127 4.84 9.72 -2.06
N MET A 128 5.18 10.42 -0.97
CA MET A 128 6.56 10.75 -0.65
C MET A 128 7.40 9.48 -0.42
N ALA A 129 6.87 8.50 0.31
CA ALA A 129 7.57 7.23 0.54
C ALA A 129 7.88 6.46 -0.75
N ALA A 130 6.95 6.48 -1.71
CA ALA A 130 7.14 5.94 -3.06
C ALA A 130 8.21 6.73 -3.84
N ALA A 131 8.15 8.06 -3.80
CA ALA A 131 9.13 8.92 -4.48
C ALA A 131 10.56 8.74 -3.92
N VAL A 132 10.71 8.63 -2.59
CA VAL A 132 12.00 8.32 -1.97
C VAL A 132 12.53 6.97 -2.44
N GLN A 133 11.66 5.97 -2.53
CA GLN A 133 12.07 4.69 -3.08
C GLN A 133 12.58 4.82 -4.50
N GLY A 134 11.83 5.43 -5.42
CA GLY A 134 12.28 5.61 -6.80
C GLY A 134 13.60 6.40 -6.90
N MET A 135 13.80 7.38 -6.02
CA MET A 135 15.05 8.15 -5.96
C MET A 135 16.24 7.29 -5.48
N ASP A 136 16.08 6.50 -4.41
CA ASP A 136 17.12 5.58 -3.90
C ASP A 136 17.60 4.56 -4.96
N GLU A 137 16.69 4.18 -5.87
CA GLU A 137 16.93 3.21 -6.95
C GLU A 137 17.74 3.83 -8.10
N THR A 138 17.64 5.14 -8.35
CA THR A 138 18.30 5.79 -9.49
C THR A 138 19.58 6.51 -9.17
N VAL A 139 19.75 7.11 -7.98
CA VAL A 139 20.96 7.88 -7.63
C VAL A 139 22.26 7.06 -7.68
N ILE A 140 22.15 5.73 -7.60
CA ILE A 140 23.28 4.82 -7.78
C ILE A 140 23.79 4.81 -9.23
N ASN A 141 22.94 5.12 -10.21
CA ASN A 141 23.31 5.14 -11.62
C ASN A 141 24.29 6.28 -11.91
N GLY A 142 24.04 7.49 -11.41
CA GLY A 142 25.00 8.59 -11.48
C GLY A 142 26.28 8.29 -10.70
N ALA A 143 26.15 7.72 -9.50
CA ALA A 143 27.31 7.36 -8.68
C ALA A 143 28.22 6.32 -9.36
N ASN A 144 27.65 5.33 -10.06
CA ASN A 144 28.37 4.25 -10.75
C ASN A 144 29.34 4.76 -11.83
N LEU A 145 29.19 6.00 -12.30
CA LEU A 145 30.12 6.61 -13.25
C LEU A 145 31.46 7.03 -12.60
N PHE A 146 31.49 7.24 -11.28
CA PHE A 146 32.62 7.84 -10.59
C PHE A 146 33.27 6.92 -9.55
N TRP A 147 32.47 6.28 -8.69
CA TRP A 147 33.00 5.51 -7.56
C TRP A 147 33.86 4.30 -7.95
N PRO A 148 33.59 3.55 -9.05
CA PRO A 148 34.38 2.37 -9.39
C PRO A 148 35.84 2.73 -9.66
N GLN A 149 36.06 3.75 -10.49
CA GLN A 149 37.40 4.24 -10.83
C GLN A 149 38.16 4.71 -9.59
N GLN A 150 37.46 5.37 -8.65
CA GLN A 150 38.04 5.83 -7.39
C GLN A 150 38.48 4.67 -6.47
N PHE A 151 37.79 3.53 -6.51
CA PHE A 151 38.18 2.33 -5.76
C PHE A 151 39.08 1.38 -6.55
N GLY A 152 39.59 1.80 -7.70
CA GLY A 152 40.50 1.02 -8.54
C GLY A 152 39.82 -0.09 -9.35
N LEU A 153 38.50 -0.02 -9.52
CA LEU A 153 37.71 -0.93 -10.35
C LEU A 153 37.50 -0.30 -11.73
N PHE A 154 37.81 -1.05 -12.79
CA PHE A 154 37.71 -0.57 -14.16
C PHE A 154 36.80 -1.51 -14.97
N PRO A 155 35.46 -1.41 -14.78
CA PRO A 155 34.50 -2.33 -15.38
C PRO A 155 34.40 -2.21 -16.91
N ASP A 156 34.80 -1.07 -17.49
CA ASP A 156 34.75 -0.81 -18.93
C ASP A 156 36.00 -1.35 -19.68
N GLU A 157 37.03 -1.82 -18.97
CA GLU A 157 38.24 -2.35 -19.59
C GLU A 157 38.04 -3.80 -20.08
N PRO A 158 38.46 -4.13 -21.32
CA PRO A 158 38.36 -5.49 -21.84
C PRO A 158 39.21 -6.46 -21.00
N GLY A 159 38.59 -7.56 -20.55
CA GLY A 159 39.23 -8.57 -19.70
C GLY A 159 38.95 -8.42 -18.20
N ARG A 160 38.25 -7.38 -17.75
CA ARG A 160 37.89 -7.15 -16.34
C ARG A 160 36.46 -7.55 -15.97
N GLY A 161 36.02 -8.74 -16.39
CA GLY A 161 34.67 -9.23 -16.09
C GLY A 161 34.34 -9.25 -14.59
N ARG A 162 35.33 -9.51 -13.72
CA ARG A 162 35.16 -9.46 -12.26
C ARG A 162 34.71 -8.08 -11.77
N ASP A 163 35.29 -7.00 -12.28
CA ASP A 163 34.99 -5.63 -11.84
C ASP A 163 33.55 -5.25 -12.22
N GLN A 164 33.08 -5.71 -13.38
CA GLN A 164 31.70 -5.56 -13.83
C GLN A 164 30.70 -6.33 -12.93
N TRP A 165 31.04 -7.56 -12.53
CA TRP A 165 30.24 -8.31 -11.56
C TRP A 165 30.19 -7.63 -10.18
N LEU A 166 31.30 -7.04 -9.73
CA LEU A 166 31.35 -6.28 -8.48
C LEU A 166 30.48 -5.02 -8.53
N LEU A 167 30.52 -4.27 -9.65
CA LEU A 167 29.63 -3.13 -9.88
C LEU A 167 28.16 -3.54 -9.77
N GLY A 168 27.78 -4.61 -10.48
CA GLY A 168 26.42 -5.16 -10.43
C GLY A 168 26.02 -5.65 -9.04
N LEU A 169 26.94 -6.26 -8.30
CA LEU A 169 26.72 -6.72 -6.93
C LEU A 169 26.45 -5.54 -5.97
N VAL A 170 27.22 -4.46 -6.06
CA VAL A 170 27.02 -3.26 -5.23
C VAL A 170 25.70 -2.56 -5.59
N ALA A 171 25.39 -2.43 -6.88
CA ALA A 171 24.15 -1.81 -7.33
C ALA A 171 22.90 -2.59 -6.87
N SER A 172 22.95 -3.92 -6.96
CA SER A 172 21.85 -4.82 -6.59
C SER A 172 21.78 -5.17 -5.09
N ALA A 173 22.77 -4.77 -4.29
CA ALA A 173 22.86 -5.10 -2.86
C ALA A 173 21.58 -4.80 -2.04
N PRO A 174 20.89 -3.65 -2.22
CA PRO A 174 19.65 -3.40 -1.48
C PRO A 174 18.56 -4.43 -1.79
N TYR A 175 18.38 -4.79 -3.07
CA TYR A 175 17.38 -5.76 -3.50
C TYR A 175 17.72 -7.18 -3.06
N LEU A 176 19.01 -7.54 -3.06
CA LEU A 176 19.48 -8.81 -2.51
C LEU A 176 19.10 -8.92 -1.03
N CYS A 177 19.32 -7.86 -0.25
CA CYS A 177 18.90 -7.82 1.14
C CYS A 177 17.36 -7.85 1.29
N CYS A 178 16.61 -7.15 0.44
CA CYS A 178 15.15 -7.22 0.44
C CYS A 178 14.65 -8.66 0.25
N ALA A 179 15.21 -9.39 -0.72
CA ALA A 179 14.81 -10.75 -1.05
C ALA A 179 15.12 -11.75 0.08
N ILE A 180 16.29 -11.63 0.71
CA ILE A 180 16.75 -12.58 1.74
C ILE A 180 16.18 -12.25 3.12
N LEU A 181 16.16 -10.97 3.50
CA LEU A 181 15.84 -10.53 4.86
C LEU A 181 14.61 -9.62 4.91
N GLY A 182 14.52 -8.64 3.99
CA GLY A 182 13.49 -7.59 4.03
C GLY A 182 12.07 -8.15 3.99
N CYS A 183 11.78 -9.10 3.10
CA CYS A 183 10.44 -9.70 2.99
C CYS A 183 10.01 -10.40 4.29
N TRP A 184 10.90 -11.16 4.91
CA TRP A 184 10.62 -11.91 6.14
C TRP A 184 10.50 -11.01 7.37
N LEU A 185 11.19 -9.86 7.37
CA LEU A 185 11.17 -8.92 8.48
C LEU A 185 9.92 -8.02 8.47
N THR A 186 9.24 -7.88 7.33
CA THR A 186 8.03 -7.07 7.18
C THR A 186 6.91 -7.46 8.15
N ASP A 187 6.59 -8.76 8.23
CA ASP A 187 5.51 -9.26 9.07
C ASP A 187 5.74 -9.04 10.57
N PRO A 188 6.89 -9.43 11.17
CA PRO A 188 7.13 -9.20 12.59
C PRO A 188 7.20 -7.71 12.92
N LEU A 189 7.84 -6.88 12.08
CA LEU A 189 7.87 -5.42 12.29
C LEU A 189 6.47 -4.82 12.34
N ASN A 190 5.63 -5.17 11.37
CA ASN A 190 4.26 -4.69 11.32
C ASN A 190 3.41 -5.18 12.49
N ARG A 191 3.59 -6.41 12.96
CA ARG A 191 2.87 -6.94 14.12
C ARG A 191 3.29 -6.26 15.43
N MET A 192 4.57 -5.92 15.58
CA MET A 192 5.11 -5.34 16.81
C MET A 192 4.94 -3.82 16.90
N PHE A 193 5.24 -3.10 15.81
CA PHE A 193 5.33 -1.63 15.80
C PHE A 193 4.17 -0.93 15.10
N GLY A 194 3.23 -1.69 14.51
CA GLY A 194 2.16 -1.11 13.69
C GLY A 194 2.65 -0.66 12.32
N ARG A 195 1.74 -0.08 11.53
CA ARG A 195 2.07 0.42 10.18
C ARG A 195 2.89 1.70 10.30
N ARG A 196 2.43 2.64 11.14
CA ARG A 196 3.08 3.94 11.36
C ARG A 196 4.49 3.78 11.94
N GLY A 197 4.65 2.93 12.95
CA GLY A 197 5.95 2.67 13.58
C GLY A 197 6.94 2.00 12.62
N THR A 198 6.48 1.03 11.83
CA THR A 198 7.31 0.38 10.80
C THR A 198 7.80 1.37 9.76
N ILE A 199 6.92 2.26 9.26
CA ILE A 199 7.31 3.33 8.32
C ILE A 199 8.38 4.25 8.92
N PHE A 200 8.23 4.65 10.19
CA PHE A 200 9.23 5.49 10.87
C PHE A 200 10.59 4.82 11.01
N ILE A 201 10.63 3.56 11.49
CA ILE A 201 11.87 2.80 11.70
C ILE A 201 12.60 2.58 10.38
N THR A 202 11.87 2.15 9.35
CA THR A 202 12.43 1.90 8.02
C THR A 202 12.92 3.19 7.35
N ALA A 203 12.18 4.30 7.46
CA ALA A 203 12.61 5.60 6.96
C ALA A 203 13.88 6.10 7.68
N THR A 204 13.97 5.89 8.99
CA THR A 204 15.17 6.23 9.77
C THR A 204 16.38 5.41 9.32
N LEU A 205 16.18 4.11 9.10
CA LEU A 205 17.23 3.23 8.61
C LEU A 205 17.70 3.64 7.22
N SER A 206 16.76 3.93 6.30
CA SER A 206 17.09 4.45 4.96
C SER A 206 17.89 5.75 5.05
N TRP A 207 17.44 6.72 5.83
CA TRP A 207 18.16 7.99 6.02
C TRP A 207 19.60 7.78 6.53
N LEU A 208 19.78 6.97 7.57
CA LEU A 208 21.10 6.64 8.12
C LEU A 208 22.00 5.97 7.08
N THR A 209 21.45 5.04 6.29
CA THR A 209 22.22 4.34 5.25
C THR A 209 22.57 5.25 4.07
N CYS A 210 21.73 6.23 3.71
CA CYS A 210 22.08 7.23 2.68
C CYS A 210 23.26 8.10 3.12
N PHE A 211 23.28 8.52 4.39
CA PHE A 211 24.44 9.21 4.95
C PHE A 211 25.68 8.31 5.03
N TRP A 212 25.50 7.05 5.45
CA TRP A 212 26.59 6.09 5.57
C TRP A 212 27.26 5.80 4.22
N GLN A 213 26.49 5.67 3.14
CA GLN A 213 27.02 5.51 1.79
C GLN A 213 27.96 6.66 1.39
N GLY A 214 27.61 7.89 1.77
CA GLY A 214 28.39 9.10 1.53
C GLY A 214 29.76 9.13 2.22
N VAL A 215 29.99 8.33 3.27
CA VAL A 215 31.27 8.31 4.03
C VAL A 215 32.13 7.07 3.74
N THR A 216 31.73 6.21 2.82
CA THR A 216 32.47 4.98 2.49
C THR A 216 33.78 5.26 1.75
N ASN A 217 34.82 4.45 2.00
CA ASN A 217 36.16 4.61 1.40
C ASN A 217 36.65 3.34 0.67
N SER A 218 35.80 2.32 0.58
CA SER A 218 36.11 1.06 -0.11
C SER A 218 34.84 0.43 -0.66
N TRP A 219 34.97 -0.36 -1.73
CA TRP A 219 33.84 -1.03 -2.37
C TRP A 219 33.10 -2.01 -1.43
N PRO A 220 33.74 -2.79 -0.52
CA PRO A 220 33.01 -3.66 0.41
C PRO A 220 32.24 -2.86 1.46
N HIS A 221 32.75 -1.69 1.84
CA HIS A 221 32.07 -0.80 2.78
C HIS A 221 30.82 -0.18 2.13
N LEU A 222 30.92 0.22 0.85
CA LEU A 222 29.77 0.67 0.07
C LEU A 222 28.73 -0.45 -0.13
N PHE A 223 29.18 -1.68 -0.42
CA PHE A 223 28.31 -2.85 -0.47
C PHE A 223 27.55 -3.05 0.84
N ALA A 224 28.24 -3.02 1.99
CA ALA A 224 27.63 -3.20 3.30
C ALA A 224 26.57 -2.11 3.59
N ALA A 225 26.89 -0.85 3.31
CA ALA A 225 25.95 0.26 3.51
C ALA A 225 24.69 0.10 2.63
N ARG A 226 24.85 -0.32 1.36
CA ARG A 226 23.73 -0.58 0.45
C ARG A 226 22.95 -1.85 0.79
N PHE A 227 23.61 -2.88 1.30
CA PHE A 227 22.94 -4.07 1.79
C PHE A 227 22.01 -3.71 2.97
N VAL A 228 22.50 -2.92 3.93
CA VAL A 228 21.69 -2.46 5.07
C VAL A 228 20.56 -1.52 4.64
N LEU A 229 20.75 -0.69 3.60
CA LEU A 229 19.66 0.11 3.00
C LEU A 229 18.46 -0.77 2.58
N GLY A 230 18.72 -1.98 2.10
CA GLY A 230 17.67 -2.95 1.74
C GLY A 230 16.77 -3.37 2.89
N LEU A 231 17.27 -3.38 4.14
CA LEU A 231 16.44 -3.62 5.33
C LEU A 231 15.44 -2.49 5.60
N GLY A 232 15.72 -1.27 5.10
CA GLY A 232 14.79 -0.15 5.16
C GLY A 232 13.79 -0.19 4.01
N VAL A 233 14.29 -0.34 2.78
CA VAL A 233 13.47 -0.31 1.57
C VAL A 233 12.46 -1.46 1.51
N GLY A 234 12.86 -2.68 1.89
CA GLY A 234 12.00 -3.87 1.82
C GLY A 234 10.70 -3.73 2.61
N PRO A 235 10.76 -3.64 3.95
CA PRO A 235 9.56 -3.50 4.77
C PRO A 235 8.76 -2.22 4.47
N LYS A 236 9.42 -1.11 4.10
CA LYS A 236 8.74 0.12 3.65
C LYS A 236 7.86 -0.12 2.43
N SER A 237 8.42 -0.75 1.38
CA SER A 237 7.74 -0.99 0.10
C SER A 237 6.49 -1.87 0.21
N SER A 238 6.49 -2.79 1.18
CA SER A 238 5.33 -3.66 1.44
C SER A 238 4.31 -3.02 2.39
N THR A 239 4.78 -2.22 3.35
CA THR A 239 3.92 -1.66 4.41
C THR A 239 3.13 -0.45 3.93
N VAL A 240 3.74 0.45 3.14
CA VAL A 240 3.09 1.71 2.75
C VAL A 240 1.87 1.52 1.83
N PRO A 241 1.91 0.69 0.77
CA PRO A 241 0.72 0.43 -0.05
C PRO A 241 -0.40 -0.25 0.72
N VAL A 242 -0.04 -1.18 1.63
CA VAL A 242 -1.01 -1.83 2.53
C VAL A 242 -1.63 -0.82 3.47
N TYR A 243 -0.83 0.07 4.05
CA TYR A 243 -1.31 1.14 4.92
C TYR A 243 -2.26 2.10 4.19
N ALA A 244 -1.93 2.49 2.95
CA ALA A 244 -2.81 3.27 2.10
C ALA A 244 -4.13 2.52 1.83
N ALA A 245 -4.06 1.22 1.49
CA ALA A 245 -5.24 0.40 1.21
C ALA A 245 -6.15 0.23 2.44
N GLU A 246 -5.57 0.05 3.63
CA GLU A 246 -6.28 -0.11 4.91
C GLU A 246 -6.99 1.18 5.36
N CYS A 247 -6.43 2.36 5.02
CA CYS A 247 -7.01 3.65 5.40
C CYS A 247 -7.97 4.23 4.35
N SER A 248 -7.85 3.82 3.10
CA SER A 248 -8.63 4.37 1.99
C SER A 248 -10.07 3.85 1.93
N PRO A 249 -11.05 4.72 1.63
CA PRO A 249 -12.42 4.28 1.40
C PRO A 249 -12.53 3.46 0.12
N ALA A 250 -13.49 2.52 0.08
CA ALA A 250 -13.59 1.54 -1.00
C ALA A 250 -13.62 2.13 -2.42
N PRO A 251 -14.36 3.23 -2.72
CA PRO A 251 -14.48 3.75 -4.08
C PRO A 251 -13.18 4.29 -4.68
N ILE A 252 -12.27 4.82 -3.86
CA ILE A 252 -11.01 5.44 -4.30
C ILE A 252 -9.77 4.63 -3.94
N ARG A 253 -9.93 3.51 -3.23
CA ARG A 253 -8.82 2.67 -2.76
C ARG A 253 -7.90 2.24 -3.88
N GLY A 254 -8.46 1.80 -5.02
CA GLY A 254 -7.68 1.39 -6.18
C GLY A 254 -6.81 2.54 -6.71
N ALA A 255 -7.38 3.73 -6.88
CA ALA A 255 -6.64 4.90 -7.34
C ALA A 255 -5.50 5.28 -6.38
N LEU A 256 -5.76 5.28 -5.07
CA LEU A 256 -4.76 5.63 -4.06
C LEU A 256 -3.62 4.60 -3.96
N VAL A 257 -3.93 3.31 -4.16
CA VAL A 257 -2.89 2.27 -4.23
C VAL A 257 -2.07 2.39 -5.51
N MET A 258 -2.70 2.67 -6.65
CA MET A 258 -2.01 2.84 -7.94
C MET A 258 -1.11 4.08 -7.99
N MET A 259 -1.41 5.13 -7.21
CA MET A 259 -0.54 6.30 -7.07
C MET A 259 0.88 5.94 -6.63
N TRP A 260 1.08 4.81 -5.93
CA TRP A 260 2.40 4.32 -5.57
C TRP A 260 3.34 4.23 -6.79
N GLN A 261 2.89 3.65 -7.89
CA GLN A 261 3.70 3.46 -9.09
C GLN A 261 4.03 4.79 -9.78
N MET A 262 3.05 5.70 -9.85
CA MET A 262 3.24 7.03 -10.41
C MET A 262 4.30 7.83 -9.65
N TRP A 263 4.22 7.83 -8.32
CA TRP A 263 5.19 8.55 -7.48
C TRP A 263 6.55 7.88 -7.43
N THR A 264 6.62 6.55 -7.58
CA THR A 264 7.89 5.84 -7.76
C THR A 264 8.57 6.29 -9.05
N ALA A 265 7.86 6.34 -10.18
CA ALA A 265 8.39 6.85 -11.44
C ALA A 265 8.82 8.33 -11.36
N PHE A 266 8.06 9.15 -10.64
CA PHE A 266 8.46 10.53 -10.35
C PHE A 266 9.74 10.60 -9.49
N GLY A 267 9.88 9.72 -8.50
CA GLY A 267 11.09 9.57 -7.70
C GLY A 267 12.32 9.19 -8.52
N ILE A 268 12.17 8.25 -9.45
CA ILE A 268 13.20 7.84 -10.43
C ILE A 268 13.69 9.07 -11.20
N MET A 269 12.76 9.89 -11.72
CA MET A 269 13.09 11.15 -12.40
C MET A 269 13.83 12.12 -11.48
N LEU A 270 13.37 12.31 -10.24
CA LEU A 270 14.04 13.20 -9.28
C LEU A 270 15.46 12.73 -8.95
N GLY A 271 15.72 11.43 -8.87
CA GLY A 271 17.07 10.91 -8.67
C GLY A 271 17.99 11.19 -9.86
N PHE A 272 17.52 11.07 -11.10
CA PHE A 272 18.30 11.51 -12.26
C PHE A 272 18.56 13.02 -12.28
N VAL A 273 17.59 13.82 -11.84
CA VAL A 273 17.79 15.28 -11.67
C VAL A 273 18.85 15.55 -10.60
N ALA A 274 18.82 14.83 -9.47
CA ALA A 274 19.84 14.94 -8.43
C ALA A 274 21.23 14.54 -8.96
N ASP A 275 21.33 13.45 -9.71
CA ASP A 275 22.56 13.03 -10.36
C ASP A 275 23.11 14.12 -11.28
N LEU A 276 22.28 14.73 -12.12
CA LEU A 276 22.69 15.82 -13.00
C LEU A 276 23.14 17.08 -12.23
N MET A 277 22.44 17.43 -11.15
CA MET A 277 22.79 18.58 -10.30
C MET A 277 24.17 18.40 -9.64
N PHE A 278 24.48 17.20 -9.15
CA PHE A 278 25.74 16.91 -8.47
C PHE A 278 26.86 16.45 -9.41
N TYR A 279 26.57 16.21 -10.70
CA TYR A 279 27.53 15.70 -11.67
C TYR A 279 28.80 16.56 -11.81
N HIS A 280 28.62 17.89 -11.85
CA HIS A 280 29.70 18.85 -12.08
C HIS A 280 30.26 19.47 -10.79
N VAL A 281 29.86 18.96 -9.63
CA VAL A 281 30.46 19.41 -8.37
C VAL A 281 31.97 19.09 -8.42
N LYS A 282 32.78 19.94 -7.81
CA LYS A 282 34.23 19.73 -7.77
C LYS A 282 34.61 19.18 -6.41
N ASP A 283 35.61 18.33 -6.40
CA ASP A 283 36.22 17.86 -5.17
C ASP A 283 36.77 19.05 -4.37
N THR A 284 36.48 19.06 -3.07
CA THR A 284 37.02 20.05 -2.14
C THR A 284 38.34 19.54 -1.58
N ALA A 285 39.24 20.44 -1.19
CA ALA A 285 40.46 20.06 -0.47
C ALA A 285 40.09 19.17 0.73
N ASN A 286 40.56 17.91 0.70
CA ASN A 286 40.32 16.80 1.65
C ASN A 286 39.22 15.78 1.33
N ILE A 287 38.39 15.95 0.28
CA ILE A 287 37.35 14.96 -0.09
C ILE A 287 37.46 14.60 -1.57
N THR A 288 37.86 13.35 -1.85
CA THR A 288 37.85 12.77 -3.20
C THR A 288 36.47 12.17 -3.51
N GLY A 289 35.90 12.54 -4.67
CA GLY A 289 34.60 12.05 -5.13
C GLY A 289 33.42 12.63 -4.36
N LEU A 290 33.43 13.95 -4.12
CA LEU A 290 32.32 14.62 -3.43
C LEU A 290 30.99 14.44 -4.19
N ASN A 291 31.05 14.36 -5.52
CA ASN A 291 29.89 14.30 -6.42
C ASN A 291 29.01 13.09 -6.14
N TRP A 292 29.57 11.88 -6.26
CA TRP A 292 28.80 10.65 -6.07
C TRP A 292 28.36 10.45 -4.61
N ARG A 293 29.13 10.97 -3.64
CA ARG A 293 28.76 10.96 -2.23
C ARG A 293 27.51 11.83 -1.99
N LEU A 294 27.44 13.00 -2.61
CA LEU A 294 26.27 13.87 -2.56
C LEU A 294 25.08 13.28 -3.34
N MET A 295 25.31 12.62 -4.48
CA MET A 295 24.26 11.89 -5.22
C MET A 295 23.57 10.86 -4.31
N LEU A 296 24.35 9.95 -3.70
CA LEU A 296 23.82 8.93 -2.79
C LEU A 296 23.20 9.54 -1.51
N GLY A 297 23.81 10.60 -0.98
CA GLY A 297 23.31 11.31 0.21
C GLY A 297 22.01 12.07 -0.04
N SER A 298 21.79 12.56 -1.27
CA SER A 298 20.63 13.38 -1.62
C SER A 298 19.30 12.65 -1.44
N ALA A 299 19.29 11.33 -1.65
CA ALA A 299 18.10 10.49 -1.45
C ALA A 299 17.67 10.40 0.03
N GLY A 300 18.58 10.71 0.97
CA GLY A 300 18.26 10.82 2.40
C GLY A 300 17.43 12.06 2.75
N VAL A 301 17.51 13.15 2.00
CA VAL A 301 16.79 14.41 2.31
C VAL A 301 15.27 14.21 2.40
N PRO A 302 14.59 13.62 1.38
CA PRO A 302 13.15 13.39 1.46
C PRO A 302 12.76 12.32 2.49
N ALA A 303 13.68 11.43 2.91
CA ALA A 303 13.42 10.48 3.99
C ALA A 303 13.17 11.19 5.35
N ILE A 304 13.87 12.29 5.62
CA ILE A 304 13.64 13.12 6.82
C ILE A 304 12.21 13.68 6.81
N ALA A 305 11.72 14.12 5.65
CA ALA A 305 10.36 14.64 5.52
C ALA A 305 9.31 13.55 5.86
N ILE A 306 9.54 12.30 5.46
CA ILE A 306 8.67 11.17 5.83
C ILE A 306 8.72 10.92 7.33
N MET A 307 9.92 10.91 7.94
CA MET A 307 10.09 10.73 9.38
C MET A 307 9.35 11.79 10.20
N ALA A 308 9.28 13.03 9.72
CA ALA A 308 8.49 14.08 10.36
C ALA A 308 6.98 13.90 10.13
N GLN A 309 6.56 13.56 8.90
CA GLN A 309 5.15 13.48 8.55
C GLN A 309 4.42 12.29 9.21
N VAL A 310 5.12 11.18 9.43
CA VAL A 310 4.51 9.92 9.90
C VAL A 310 3.83 10.05 11.28
N TYR A 311 4.30 10.96 12.15
CA TYR A 311 3.72 11.16 13.48
C TYR A 311 2.35 11.86 13.46
N PHE A 312 2.05 12.64 12.41
CA PHE A 312 0.76 13.32 12.28
C PHE A 312 -0.32 12.42 11.68
N CYS A 313 0.07 11.28 11.11
CA CYS A 313 -0.88 10.29 10.60
C CYS A 313 -1.46 9.43 11.73
N PRO A 314 -2.77 9.07 11.65
CA PRO A 314 -3.36 8.08 12.55
C PRO A 314 -2.74 6.69 12.29
N GLU A 315 -2.93 5.74 13.20
CA GLU A 315 -2.52 4.35 12.96
C GLU A 315 -3.56 3.62 12.10
N SER A 316 -3.15 2.55 11.41
CA SER A 316 -4.07 1.75 10.59
C SER A 316 -5.25 1.20 11.43
N PRO A 317 -6.50 1.47 11.04
CA PRO A 317 -7.66 0.96 11.76
C PRO A 317 -7.75 -0.56 11.72
N ARG A 318 -7.34 -1.20 10.61
CA ARG A 318 -7.32 -2.67 10.51
C ARG A 318 -6.29 -3.31 11.44
N TRP A 319 -5.12 -2.69 11.57
CA TRP A 319 -4.11 -3.17 12.51
C TRP A 319 -4.59 -3.06 13.97
N LEU A 320 -5.23 -1.94 14.32
CA LEU A 320 -5.81 -1.72 15.65
C LEU A 320 -6.88 -2.76 16.00
N MET A 321 -7.78 -3.06 15.05
CA MET A 321 -8.77 -4.14 15.19
C MET A 321 -8.11 -5.51 15.38
N GLY A 322 -7.05 -5.82 14.64
CA GLY A 322 -6.30 -7.07 14.78
C GLY A 322 -5.63 -7.23 16.15
N ARG A 323 -5.39 -6.13 16.87
CA ARG A 323 -4.87 -6.11 18.25
C ARG A 323 -5.98 -6.08 19.31
N GLY A 324 -7.25 -6.14 18.92
CA GLY A 324 -8.40 -6.04 19.81
C GLY A 324 -8.71 -4.61 20.32
N ARG A 325 -8.06 -3.58 19.76
CA ARG A 325 -8.21 -2.18 20.16
C ARG A 325 -9.27 -1.48 19.30
N TYR A 326 -10.54 -1.86 19.49
CA TYR A 326 -11.64 -1.39 18.65
C TYR A 326 -12.01 0.07 18.86
N LEU A 327 -11.86 0.61 20.07
CA LEU A 327 -12.11 2.02 20.36
C LEU A 327 -11.12 2.92 19.61
N ASP A 328 -9.83 2.60 19.69
CA ASP A 328 -8.80 3.33 18.95
C ASP A 328 -8.98 3.21 17.42
N ALA A 329 -9.43 2.04 16.95
CA ALA A 329 -9.73 1.82 15.54
C ALA A 329 -10.89 2.72 15.07
N PHE A 330 -11.94 2.86 15.89
CA PHE A 330 -13.05 3.76 15.61
C PHE A 330 -12.59 5.23 15.59
N GLU A 331 -11.78 5.67 16.55
CA GLU A 331 -11.25 7.03 16.56
C GLU A 331 -10.38 7.32 15.33
N SER A 332 -9.52 6.38 14.93
CA SER A 332 -8.74 6.46 13.70
C SER A 332 -9.64 6.62 12.46
N LEU A 333 -10.69 5.80 12.34
CA LEU A 333 -11.68 5.90 11.26
C LEU A 333 -12.44 7.23 11.28
N CYS A 334 -12.79 7.76 12.45
CA CYS A 334 -13.41 9.08 12.57
C CYS A 334 -12.50 10.21 12.05
N ARG A 335 -11.18 10.07 12.13
CA ARG A 335 -10.23 11.04 11.54
C ARG A 335 -10.05 10.85 10.03
N LEU A 336 -10.22 9.62 9.54
CA LEU A 336 -10.06 9.23 8.13
C LEU A 336 -11.35 9.34 7.30
N ARG A 337 -12.51 9.50 7.94
CA ARG A 337 -13.82 9.68 7.31
C ARG A 337 -14.41 11.03 7.67
N LYS A 338 -15.30 11.54 6.81
CA LYS A 338 -15.94 12.84 7.06
C LYS A 338 -16.93 12.79 8.22
N THR A 339 -17.58 11.65 8.39
CA THR A 339 -18.74 11.53 9.28
C THR A 339 -18.62 10.27 10.12
N LYS A 340 -19.16 10.33 11.34
CA LYS A 340 -19.06 9.21 12.30
C LYS A 340 -19.84 7.98 11.83
N ILE A 341 -20.91 8.19 11.05
CA ILE A 341 -21.69 7.09 10.50
C ILE A 341 -20.90 6.29 9.44
N MET A 342 -20.13 6.96 8.58
CA MET A 342 -19.23 6.30 7.64
C MET A 342 -18.12 5.52 8.37
N ALA A 343 -17.57 6.10 9.44
CA ALA A 343 -16.59 5.41 10.29
C ALA A 343 -17.18 4.15 10.95
N ALA A 344 -18.41 4.24 11.45
CA ALA A 344 -19.13 3.12 12.07
C ALA A 344 -19.44 2.00 11.06
N ARG A 345 -19.92 2.37 9.87
CA ARG A 345 -20.14 1.46 8.74
C ARG A 345 -18.86 0.70 8.39
N ASP A 346 -17.77 1.43 8.17
CA ASP A 346 -16.49 0.85 7.75
C ASP A 346 -15.87 -0.03 8.84
N LEU A 347 -16.02 0.34 10.11
CA LEU A 347 -15.57 -0.46 11.26
C LEU A 347 -16.30 -1.81 11.30
N TYR A 348 -17.64 -1.78 11.22
CA TYR A 348 -18.46 -2.99 11.26
C TYR A 348 -18.22 -3.89 10.03
N CYS A 349 -18.14 -3.28 8.85
CA CYS A 349 -17.79 -4.00 7.62
C CYS A 349 -16.41 -4.68 7.73
N ALA A 350 -15.40 -3.97 8.26
CA ALA A 350 -14.07 -4.53 8.48
C ALA A 350 -14.05 -5.68 9.52
N PHE A 351 -15.00 -5.73 10.45
CA PHE A 351 -15.13 -6.81 11.42
C PHE A 351 -15.79 -8.06 10.80
N THR A 352 -16.83 -7.86 9.98
CA THR A 352 -17.60 -8.96 9.40
C THR A 352 -16.86 -9.65 8.24
N LEU A 353 -16.07 -8.91 7.45
CA LEU A 353 -15.31 -9.44 6.32
C LEU A 353 -14.34 -10.61 6.67
N PRO A 354 -13.48 -10.53 7.71
CA PRO A 354 -12.59 -11.63 8.06
C PRO A 354 -13.32 -12.88 8.61
N PHE A 355 -14.54 -12.73 9.14
CA PHE A 355 -15.30 -13.85 9.70
C PHE A 355 -15.76 -14.86 8.63
N TYR A 356 -15.83 -14.43 7.37
CA TYR A 356 -16.25 -15.27 6.23
C TYR A 356 -15.09 -15.69 5.31
N LEU A 357 -13.97 -14.95 5.30
CA LEU A 357 -12.79 -15.24 4.47
C LEU A 357 -11.80 -16.21 5.12
N ILE A 358 -11.88 -16.40 6.43
CA ILE A 358 -11.04 -17.36 7.16
C ILE A 358 -11.96 -18.49 7.63
N PRO A 359 -11.84 -19.73 7.10
CA PRO A 359 -12.61 -20.84 7.65
C PRO A 359 -12.35 -20.92 9.16
N ALA A 360 -13.42 -21.03 9.94
CA ALA A 360 -13.46 -20.92 11.40
C ALA A 360 -12.37 -21.74 12.15
N ASN A 361 -11.79 -22.74 11.50
CA ASN A 361 -10.68 -23.55 12.00
C ASN A 361 -9.37 -22.76 12.22
N PHE A 362 -9.10 -21.67 11.49
CA PHE A 362 -7.83 -20.94 11.64
C PHE A 362 -7.83 -19.95 12.82
N ILE A 363 -9.00 -19.40 13.18
CA ILE A 363 -9.12 -18.48 14.32
C ILE A 363 -9.15 -19.25 15.66
N MET A 364 -9.71 -20.46 15.67
CA MET A 364 -9.70 -21.30 16.88
C MET A 364 -8.28 -21.74 17.28
N MET A 365 -7.39 -21.96 16.31
CA MET A 365 -5.98 -22.33 16.55
C MET A 365 -5.17 -21.20 17.22
N SER A 366 -5.54 -19.94 17.00
CA SER A 366 -4.90 -18.77 17.62
C SER A 366 -5.36 -18.52 19.07
N ARG A 367 -6.57 -18.98 19.45
CA ARG A 367 -7.12 -18.79 20.81
C ARG A 367 -6.78 -19.91 21.79
N HIS A 368 -6.34 -21.09 21.32
CA HIS A 368 -5.91 -22.19 22.20
C HIS A 368 -4.71 -22.95 21.61
N PRO A 369 -3.47 -22.61 21.99
CA PRO A 369 -2.27 -23.33 21.54
C PRO A 369 -2.19 -24.78 22.07
N HIS A 370 -3.02 -25.15 23.06
CA HIS A 370 -2.91 -26.43 23.78
C HIS A 370 -3.75 -27.58 23.19
N LEU A 371 -4.49 -27.35 22.10
CA LEU A 371 -5.31 -28.41 21.48
C LEU A 371 -4.72 -29.00 20.19
N ALA A 372 -3.56 -28.51 19.73
CA ALA A 372 -2.86 -29.07 18.57
C ALA A 372 -1.87 -30.17 18.98
N GLY A 373 -2.35 -31.13 19.76
CA GLY A 373 -1.53 -32.24 20.26
C GLY A 373 -2.39 -33.45 20.58
N ARG A 374 -2.87 -34.14 19.54
CA ARG A 374 -3.13 -35.59 19.51
C ARG A 374 -3.32 -36.08 18.09
#